data_AF-A0A7C7I9F4-F1
#
_entry.id   AF-A0A7C7I9F4-F1
#
_cell.length_a   1.000
_cell.length_b   1.000
_cell.length_c   1.000
_cell.angle_alpha   90.00
_cell.angle_beta   90.00
_cell.angle_gamma   90.00
#
_symmetry.space_group_name_H-M   'P 1'
#
loop_
_entity.id
_entity.type
_entity.pdbx_description
1 polymer ?
#
loop_
_entity_poly.entity_id
_entity_poly.type
_entity_poly.pdbx_seq_one_letter_code
_entity_poly.pdbx_strand_id
1 'polypeptide(L)'
;MLIAATGEARDGRSWRWPDDVWNQAVAELQERGWLDDAGGLTDEGLAARTRIEDETDGLALGPWLQLGKERTHRLWTLLRDLLQVILDQNGLPRLRTPIGLSWPAQWPG
;
A
#
# COMPACT_ATOMS: atom_id res chain seq x y z
N MET A 1 5.79 -3.00 -11.96
CA MET A 1 4.72 -3.54 -12.83
C MET A 1 3.32 -3.67 -12.20
N LEU A 2 3.08 -3.30 -10.94
CA LEU A 2 1.72 -3.07 -10.39
C LEU A 2 1.54 -1.70 -9.74
N ILE A 3 2.60 -0.88 -9.75
CA ILE A 3 2.60 0.43 -9.10
C ILE A 3 1.45 1.31 -9.61
N ALA A 4 1.07 1.17 -10.89
CA ALA A 4 0.00 1.92 -11.53
C ALA A 4 -1.41 1.33 -11.36
N ALA A 5 -1.55 0.13 -10.79
CA ALA A 5 -2.85 -0.52 -10.58
C ALA A 5 -3.55 -0.06 -9.27
N THR A 6 -2.95 0.86 -8.52
CA THR A 6 -3.45 1.33 -7.22
C THR A 6 -4.55 2.39 -7.33
N GLY A 7 -4.75 2.99 -8.51
CA GLY A 7 -5.71 4.09 -8.70
C GLY A 7 -5.27 5.42 -8.05
N GLU A 8 -4.01 5.54 -7.62
CA GLU A 8 -3.48 6.74 -6.97
C GLU A 8 -3.32 7.94 -7.92
N ALA A 9 -3.79 9.11 -7.48
CA ALA A 9 -3.57 10.38 -8.18
C ALA A 9 -2.08 10.79 -8.18
N ARG A 10 -1.65 11.51 -9.22
CA ARG A 10 -0.23 11.89 -9.47
C ARG A 10 0.48 12.50 -8.25
N ASP A 11 -0.16 13.41 -7.53
CA ASP A 11 0.41 14.08 -6.35
C ASP A 11 0.69 13.12 -5.18
N GLY A 12 -0.04 12.00 -5.09
CA GLY A 12 0.11 10.99 -4.04
C GLY A 12 1.34 10.10 -4.20
N ARG A 13 1.80 9.91 -5.45
CA ARG A 13 2.81 8.92 -5.83
C ARG A 13 4.13 9.48 -6.36
N SER A 14 4.18 10.75 -6.77
CA SER A 14 5.36 11.35 -7.42
C SER A 14 6.63 11.33 -6.56
N TRP A 15 6.48 11.27 -5.23
CA TRP A 15 7.61 11.13 -4.30
C TRP A 15 8.09 9.67 -4.13
N ARG A 16 7.29 8.69 -4.55
CA ARG A 16 7.59 7.25 -4.45
C ARG A 16 8.20 6.71 -5.73
N TRP A 17 7.72 7.20 -6.87
CA TRP A 17 8.09 6.69 -8.18
C TRP A 17 8.38 7.84 -9.14
N PRO A 18 9.51 7.77 -9.87
CA PRO A 18 9.75 8.60 -11.04
C PRO A 18 8.60 8.51 -12.07
N ASP A 19 8.36 9.59 -12.80
CA ASP A 19 7.26 9.68 -13.77
C ASP A 19 7.45 8.69 -14.94
N ASP A 20 8.67 8.49 -15.39
CA ASP A 20 9.02 7.54 -16.46
C ASP A 20 8.73 6.09 -16.05
N VAL A 21 9.15 5.69 -14.85
CA VAL A 21 8.90 4.34 -14.31
C VAL A 21 7.40 4.05 -14.20
N TRP A 22 6.61 5.03 -13.82
CA TRP A 22 5.17 4.86 -13.80
C TRP A 22 4.53 4.82 -15.18
N ASN A 23 4.91 5.73 -16.07
CA ASN A 23 4.33 5.78 -17.41
C ASN A 23 4.62 4.48 -18.16
N GLN A 24 5.82 3.92 -17.97
CA GLN A 24 6.15 2.58 -18.44
C GLN A 24 5.23 1.51 -17.82
N ALA A 25 5.02 1.54 -16.50
CA ALA A 25 4.12 0.59 -15.84
C ALA A 25 2.66 0.71 -16.32
N VAL A 26 2.17 1.93 -16.61
CA VAL A 26 0.83 2.14 -17.21
C VAL A 26 0.78 1.50 -18.59
N ALA A 27 1.76 1.79 -19.45
CA ALA A 27 1.81 1.25 -20.81
C ALA A 27 1.84 -0.29 -20.80
N GLU A 28 2.66 -0.91 -19.95
CA GLU A 28 2.74 -2.37 -19.80
C GLU A 28 1.41 -2.98 -19.31
N LEU A 29 0.67 -2.28 -18.44
CA LEU A 29 -0.63 -2.74 -17.97
C LEU A 29 -1.76 -2.53 -18.99
N GLN A 30 -1.69 -1.48 -19.81
CA GLN A 30 -2.59 -1.26 -20.94
C GLN A 30 -2.35 -2.31 -22.04
N GLU A 31 -1.09 -2.62 -22.35
CA GLU A 31 -0.72 -3.68 -23.30
C GLU A 31 -1.26 -5.06 -22.86
N ARG A 32 -1.32 -5.29 -21.54
CA ARG A 32 -1.92 -6.50 -20.94
C ARG A 32 -3.44 -6.48 -20.88
N GLY A 33 -4.09 -5.36 -21.24
CA GLY A 33 -5.53 -5.19 -21.10
C GLY A 33 -6.02 -5.03 -19.66
N TRP A 34 -5.12 -4.78 -18.69
CA TRP A 34 -5.48 -4.61 -17.27
C TRP A 34 -5.88 -3.17 -16.95
N LEU A 35 -5.40 -2.21 -17.75
CA LEU A 35 -5.86 -0.83 -17.72
C LEU A 35 -6.52 -0.46 -19.05
N ASP A 36 -7.53 0.39 -19.00
CA ASP A 36 -8.11 1.05 -20.16
C ASP A 36 -7.27 2.25 -20.62
N ASP A 37 -7.66 2.88 -21.74
CA ASP A 37 -6.97 4.05 -22.31
C ASP A 37 -6.98 5.27 -21.37
N ALA A 38 -7.96 5.34 -20.45
CA ALA A 38 -8.06 6.39 -19.44
C ALA A 38 -7.23 6.07 -18.17
N GLY A 39 -6.61 4.89 -18.09
CA GLY A 39 -5.83 4.42 -16.95
C GLY A 39 -6.68 3.81 -15.82
N GLY A 40 -7.96 3.51 -16.06
CA GLY A 40 -8.84 2.79 -15.14
C GLY A 40 -8.62 1.28 -15.22
N LEU A 41 -8.86 0.54 -14.13
CA LEU A 41 -8.83 -0.92 -14.15
C LEU A 41 -9.99 -1.45 -15.01
N THR A 42 -9.65 -2.37 -15.92
CA THR A 42 -10.65 -3.21 -16.60
C THR A 42 -11.14 -4.30 -15.66
N ASP A 43 -12.20 -5.03 -16.04
CA ASP A 43 -12.66 -6.20 -15.28
C ASP A 43 -11.56 -7.26 -15.13
N GLU A 44 -10.77 -7.48 -16.19
CA GLU A 44 -9.62 -8.39 -16.17
C GLU A 44 -8.51 -7.89 -15.25
N GLY A 45 -8.20 -6.58 -15.32
CA GLY A 45 -7.22 -5.95 -14.44
C GLY A 45 -7.62 -6.01 -12.97
N LEU A 46 -8.91 -5.82 -12.67
CA LEU A 46 -9.45 -5.95 -11.32
C LEU A 46 -9.31 -7.40 -10.82
N ALA A 47 -9.70 -8.39 -11.64
CA ALA A 47 -9.56 -9.80 -11.28
C ALA A 47 -8.10 -10.20 -11.05
N ALA A 48 -7.19 -9.71 -11.90
CA ALA A 48 -5.76 -9.94 -11.72
C ALA A 48 -5.23 -9.31 -10.44
N ARG A 49 -5.60 -8.06 -10.14
CA ARG A 49 -5.22 -7.37 -8.91
C ARG A 49 -5.71 -8.12 -7.68
N THR A 50 -6.99 -8.48 -7.62
CA THR A 50 -7.58 -9.22 -6.51
C THR A 50 -6.83 -10.52 -6.25
N ARG A 51 -6.55 -11.31 -7.30
CA ARG A 51 -5.78 -12.56 -7.15
C ARG A 51 -4.39 -12.32 -6.56
N ILE A 52 -3.68 -11.29 -7.02
CA ILE A 52 -2.36 -10.95 -6.51
C ILE A 52 -2.44 -10.49 -5.04
N GLU A 53 -3.46 -9.70 -4.69
CA GLU A 53 -3.71 -9.27 -3.30
C GLU A 53 -3.99 -10.48 -2.40
N ASP A 54 -4.87 -11.40 -2.81
CA ASP A 54 -5.19 -12.63 -2.06
C ASP A 54 -3.97 -13.55 -1.88
N GLU A 55 -3.18 -13.75 -2.94
CA GLU A 55 -1.93 -14.54 -2.88
C GLU A 55 -0.92 -13.89 -1.94
N THR A 56 -0.77 -12.56 -2.01
CA THR A 56 0.15 -11.81 -1.16
C THR A 56 -0.26 -11.85 0.31
N ASP A 57 -1.57 -11.69 0.59
CA ASP A 57 -2.13 -11.80 1.93
C ASP A 57 -1.90 -13.20 2.51
N GLY A 58 -2.14 -14.25 1.72
CA GLY A 58 -1.88 -15.63 2.11
C GLY A 58 -0.40 -15.88 2.46
N LEU A 59 0.52 -15.37 1.65
CA LEU A 59 1.97 -15.48 1.90
C LEU A 59 2.41 -14.68 3.13
N ALA A 60 1.81 -13.51 3.38
CA ALA A 60 2.14 -12.65 4.50
C ALA A 60 1.50 -13.07 5.83
N LEU A 61 0.49 -13.95 5.81
CA LEU A 61 -0.31 -14.30 6.98
C LEU A 61 0.46 -15.09 8.06
N GLY A 62 1.43 -15.92 7.66
CA GLY A 62 2.12 -16.86 8.54
C GLY A 62 2.67 -16.25 9.84
N PRO A 63 3.47 -15.17 9.79
CA PRO A 63 3.98 -14.48 10.99
C PRO A 63 2.87 -13.98 11.93
N TRP A 64 1.76 -13.48 11.40
CA TRP A 64 0.65 -12.97 12.21
C TRP A 64 -0.08 -14.10 12.96
N LEU A 65 -0.25 -15.25 12.30
CA LEU A 65 -0.81 -16.45 12.95
C LEU A 65 0.09 -16.94 14.09
N GLN A 66 1.41 -16.90 13.92
CA GLN A 66 2.37 -17.28 14.97
C GLN A 66 2.38 -16.31 16.16
N LEU A 67 2.18 -15.01 15.91
CA LEU A 67 2.05 -14.03 16.98
C LEU A 67 0.74 -14.20 17.74
N GLY A 68 -0.35 -14.49 17.04
CA GLY A 68 -1.69 -14.45 17.60
C GLY A 68 -2.12 -13.02 17.98
N LYS A 69 -3.35 -12.88 18.46
CA LYS A 69 -3.98 -11.58 18.68
C LYS A 69 -3.24 -10.75 19.74
N GLU A 70 -2.87 -11.34 20.86
CA GLU A 70 -2.29 -10.65 22.01
C GLU A 70 -0.91 -10.07 21.67
N ARG A 71 -0.05 -10.86 20.99
CA ARG A 71 1.29 -10.38 20.62
C ARG A 71 1.25 -9.42 19.45
N THR A 72 0.27 -9.56 18.55
CA THR A 72 0.02 -8.57 17.49
C THR A 72 -0.41 -7.24 18.09
N HIS A 73 -1.32 -7.23 19.07
CA HIS A 73 -1.69 -6.02 19.78
C HIS A 73 -0.49 -5.38 20.49
N ARG A 74 0.36 -6.19 21.15
CA ARG A 74 1.61 -5.70 21.76
C ARG A 74 2.54 -5.08 20.72
N LEU A 75 2.74 -5.73 19.58
CA LEU A 75 3.57 -5.19 18.49
C LEU A 75 3.02 -3.85 18.00
N TRP A 76 1.70 -3.74 17.83
CA TRP A 76 1.05 -2.49 17.45
C TRP A 76 1.26 -1.39 18.49
N THR A 77 1.13 -1.68 19.79
CA THR A 77 1.40 -0.68 20.84
C THR A 77 2.84 -0.16 20.76
N LEU A 78 3.82 -1.07 20.60
CA LEU A 78 5.23 -0.69 20.52
C LEU A 78 5.54 0.15 19.28
N LEU A 79 5.01 -0.23 18.12
CA LEU A 79 5.21 0.51 16.86
C LEU A 79 4.51 1.88 16.89
N ARG A 80 3.32 1.96 17.49
CA ARG A 80 2.61 3.23 17.71
C ARG A 80 3.45 4.17 18.57
N ASP A 81 3.94 3.69 19.71
CA ASP A 81 4.71 4.53 20.62
C ASP A 81 6.04 4.98 19.99
N LEU A 82 6.72 4.10 19.24
CA LEU A 82 7.90 4.46 18.44
C LEU A 82 7.58 5.53 17.39
N LEU A 83 6.49 5.38 16.66
CA LEU A 83 6.09 6.35 15.65
C LEU A 83 5.77 7.71 16.27
N GLN A 84 5.15 7.75 17.45
CA GLN A 84 4.93 9.01 18.18
C GLN A 84 6.26 9.73 18.45
N VAL A 85 7.29 9.03 18.92
CA VAL A 85 8.62 9.61 19.16
C VAL A 85 9.24 10.18 17.89
N ILE A 86 9.12 9.47 16.76
CA ILE A 86 9.64 9.95 15.46
C ILE A 86 8.92 11.22 15.02
N LEU A 87 7.61 11.29 15.21
CA LEU A 87 6.79 12.44 14.86
C LEU A 87 7.11 13.66 15.75
N ASP A 88 7.29 13.46 17.06
CA ASP A 88 7.65 14.52 18.01
C ASP A 88 9.02 15.15 17.68
N GLN A 89 9.92 14.36 17.10
CA GLN A 89 11.24 14.81 16.63
C GLN A 89 11.21 15.40 15.21
N ASN A 90 10.03 15.55 14.61
CA ASN A 90 9.83 15.98 13.22
C ASN A 90 10.62 15.10 12.21
N GLY A 91 10.84 13.82 12.54
CA GLY A 91 11.56 12.86 11.68
C GLY A 91 10.76 12.43 10.45
N LEU A 92 9.44 12.64 10.48
CA LEU A 92 8.53 12.44 9.35
C LEU A 92 7.66 13.69 9.14
N PRO A 93 8.20 14.74 8.49
CA PRO A 93 7.54 16.04 8.36
C PRO A 93 6.21 16.00 7.57
N ARG A 94 5.92 14.88 6.90
CA ARG A 94 4.63 14.59 6.28
C ARG A 94 4.32 13.10 6.46
N LEU A 95 3.59 12.76 7.51
CA LEU A 95 3.05 11.40 7.66
C LEU A 95 2.00 11.15 6.56
N ARG A 96 2.46 10.78 5.36
CA ARG A 96 1.66 10.30 4.25
C ARG A 96 1.99 8.83 4.03
N THR A 97 1.19 7.96 4.63
CA THR A 97 1.29 6.53 4.34
C THR A 97 0.65 6.26 2.97
N PRO A 98 1.18 5.30 2.18
CA PRO A 98 0.64 5.00 0.85
C PRO A 98 -0.80 4.48 0.93
N ILE A 99 -1.13 3.82 2.05
CA ILE A 99 -2.42 3.23 2.34
C ILE A 99 -3.40 4.19 3.05
N GLY A 100 -3.11 5.49 3.05
CA GLY A 100 -4.05 6.52 3.55
C GLY A 100 -4.32 6.48 5.06
N LEU A 101 -3.49 5.80 5.85
CA LEU A 101 -3.61 5.79 7.31
C LEU A 101 -3.36 7.19 7.89
N SER A 102 -4.29 7.63 8.71
CA SER A 102 -4.21 8.85 9.51
C SER A 102 -3.58 8.58 10.89
N TRP A 103 -3.10 9.65 11.54
CA TRP A 103 -2.55 9.61 12.89
C TRP A 103 -3.40 10.47 13.84
N PRO A 104 -3.65 10.04 15.10
CA PRO A 104 -3.15 8.82 15.73
C PRO A 104 -3.81 7.54 15.18
N ALA A 105 -3.01 6.48 15.02
CA ALA A 105 -3.51 5.18 14.59
C ALA A 105 -4.41 4.57 15.68
N GLN A 106 -5.54 3.98 15.27
CA GLN A 106 -6.43 3.23 16.16
C GLN A 106 -6.21 1.72 15.97
N TRP A 107 -6.32 0.95 17.05
CA TRP A 107 -6.27 -0.51 16.96
C TRP A 107 -7.58 -1.00 16.32
N PRO A 108 -7.53 -1.73 15.20
CA PRO A 108 -8.75 -2.09 14.45
C PRO A 108 -9.55 -3.23 15.09
N GLY A 109 -9.00 -3.97 16.06
CA GLY A 109 -9.70 -5.04 16.76
C GLY A 109 -9.01 -6.38 16.70
#